data_AF-A0A2R7LMY1-F1
#
_entry.id   AF-A0A2R7LMY1-F1
#
_cell.length_a   1.000
_cell.length_b   1.000
_cell.length_c   1.000
_cell.angle_alpha   90.00
_cell.angle_beta   90.00
_cell.angle_gamma   90.00
#
_symmetry.space_group_name_H-M   'P 1'
#
loop_
_entity.id
_entity.type
_entity.pdbx_description
1 polymer ?
#
loop_
_entity_poly.entity_id
_entity_poly.type
_entity_poly.pdbx_seq_one_letter_code
_entity_poly.pdbx_strand_id
1 'polypeptide(L)'
;MFRLKKYLSIFALLFLLSCQTEVDEQSNNGLQTVTNVSPLTTYLQRVAMVKTVQDNVIDGSSYCTIKLPYTVTVNNAKIALNTEADYQKVIDNINANSYDEDLVRIDFPVTMVYYNYIEKLIPNQADFNTLIDYWNMYPDLLSKINGLNINYPITINIYNSANQAASSVSI
;
A
#
# COMPACT_ATOMS: atom_id res chain seq x y z
N MET A 1 61.41 15.13 -31.50
CA MET A 1 60.32 14.17 -31.83
C MET A 1 60.51 12.75 -31.27
N PHE A 2 61.72 12.19 -31.13
CA PHE A 2 61.91 10.79 -30.67
C PHE A 2 61.63 10.53 -29.18
N ARG A 3 61.83 11.52 -28.28
CA ARG A 3 61.60 11.33 -26.83
C ARG A 3 60.12 11.22 -26.47
N LEU A 4 59.25 12.02 -27.10
CA LEU A 4 57.80 11.97 -26.89
C LEU A 4 57.18 10.63 -27.32
N LYS A 5 57.67 10.04 -28.42
CA LYS A 5 57.23 8.70 -28.89
C LYS A 5 57.54 7.59 -27.88
N LYS A 6 58.66 7.68 -27.16
CA LYS A 6 59.04 6.71 -26.12
C LYS A 6 58.11 6.79 -24.91
N TYR A 7 57.79 8.00 -24.44
CA TYR A 7 56.83 8.19 -23.35
C TYR A 7 55.40 7.77 -23.74
N LEU A 8 55.00 8.03 -25.00
CA LEU A 8 53.70 7.59 -25.51
C LEU A 8 53.56 6.06 -25.55
N SER A 9 54.64 5.35 -25.94
CA SER A 9 54.65 3.88 -25.95
C SER A 9 54.60 3.29 -24.53
N ILE A 10 55.24 3.93 -23.56
CA ILE A 10 55.20 3.50 -22.15
C ILE A 10 53.80 3.77 -21.57
N PHE A 11 53.21 4.91 -21.88
CA PHE A 11 51.85 5.26 -21.44
C PHE A 11 50.79 4.31 -22.03
N ALA A 12 50.94 3.91 -23.30
CA ALA A 12 50.09 2.90 -23.93
C ALA A 12 50.23 1.52 -23.26
N LEU A 13 51.44 1.13 -22.85
CA LEU A 13 51.67 -0.14 -22.15
C LEU A 13 51.06 -0.15 -20.74
N LEU A 14 51.05 0.99 -20.05
CA LEU A 14 50.42 1.14 -18.73
C LEU A 14 48.89 0.96 -18.78
N PHE A 15 48.22 1.36 -19.88
CA PHE A 15 46.79 1.10 -20.07
C PHE A 15 46.45 -0.38 -20.29
N LEU A 16 47.40 -1.19 -20.78
CA LEU A 16 47.19 -2.63 -20.99
C LEU A 16 47.43 -3.45 -19.71
N LEU A 17 48.01 -2.84 -18.67
CA LEU A 17 48.28 -3.45 -17.37
C LEU A 17 47.21 -3.12 -16.32
N SER A 18 46.17 -2.35 -16.66
CA SER A 18 45.05 -2.12 -15.74
C SER A 18 44.13 -3.34 -15.69
N CYS A 19 44.48 -4.33 -14.88
CA CYS A 19 43.51 -5.32 -14.40
C CYS A 19 42.66 -4.65 -13.33
N GLN A 20 41.35 -4.49 -13.58
CA GLN A 20 40.40 -4.22 -12.49
C GLN A 20 40.35 -5.48 -11.61
N THR A 21 40.68 -5.33 -10.33
CA THR A 21 40.63 -6.40 -9.32
C THR A 21 39.28 -6.52 -8.63
N GLU A 22 38.42 -5.53 -8.81
CA GLU A 22 37.15 -5.39 -8.11
C GLU A 22 36.01 -5.91 -9.01
N VAL A 23 35.98 -7.22 -9.22
CA VAL A 23 34.73 -7.89 -9.58
C VAL A 23 34.12 -8.36 -8.27
N ASP A 24 33.16 -7.59 -7.75
CA ASP A 24 32.28 -8.10 -6.70
C ASP A 24 31.59 -9.35 -7.26
N GLU A 25 31.98 -10.52 -6.79
CA GLU A 25 31.29 -11.76 -7.11
C GLU A 25 29.88 -11.68 -6.53
N GLN A 26 28.92 -11.35 -7.40
CA GLN A 26 27.51 -11.40 -7.05
C GLN A 26 27.12 -12.86 -6.84
N SER A 27 27.06 -13.27 -5.57
CA SER A 27 26.34 -14.47 -5.17
C SER A 27 24.85 -14.24 -5.44
N ASN A 28 24.38 -14.69 -6.61
CA ASN A 28 22.95 -14.74 -6.94
C ASN A 28 22.28 -15.83 -6.10
N ASN A 29 22.18 -15.59 -4.80
CA ASN A 29 21.36 -16.42 -3.94
C ASN A 29 19.91 -16.03 -4.16
N GLY A 30 19.18 -16.82 -4.96
CA GLY A 30 17.76 -16.57 -5.28
C GLY A 30 16.85 -16.43 -4.05
N LEU A 31 17.31 -16.86 -2.86
CA LEU A 31 16.61 -16.66 -1.58
C LEU A 31 16.62 -15.21 -1.08
N GLN A 32 17.55 -14.37 -1.53
CA GLN A 32 17.66 -12.96 -1.14
C GLN A 32 17.20 -12.00 -2.25
N THR A 33 16.75 -12.53 -3.39
CA THR A 33 16.18 -11.73 -4.47
C THR A 33 14.80 -11.23 -4.10
N VAL A 34 14.58 -9.91 -4.20
CA VAL A 34 13.25 -9.31 -4.06
C VAL A 34 12.43 -9.66 -5.30
N THR A 35 11.48 -10.57 -5.15
CA THR A 35 10.49 -10.92 -6.17
C THR A 35 9.12 -10.35 -5.80
N ASN A 36 8.15 -10.43 -6.71
CA ASN A 36 6.76 -10.02 -6.45
C ASN A 36 6.04 -10.83 -5.35
N VAL A 37 6.60 -11.96 -4.92
CA VAL A 37 6.06 -12.81 -3.85
C VAL A 37 6.95 -12.81 -2.60
N SER A 38 7.97 -11.95 -2.57
CA SER A 38 8.84 -11.84 -1.40
C SER A 38 8.09 -11.23 -0.21
N PRO A 39 8.48 -11.54 1.05
CA PRO A 39 7.86 -10.93 2.22
C PRO A 39 7.86 -9.39 2.19
N LEU A 40 8.97 -8.78 1.73
CA LEU A 40 9.07 -7.33 1.59
C LEU A 40 8.00 -6.76 0.65
N THR A 41 7.85 -7.32 -0.56
CA THR A 41 6.84 -6.84 -1.51
C THR A 41 5.42 -7.03 -0.99
N THR A 42 5.16 -8.11 -0.25
CA THR A 42 3.86 -8.34 0.39
C THR A 42 3.59 -7.26 1.43
N TYR A 43 4.55 -6.92 2.29
CA TYR A 43 4.37 -5.85 3.28
C TYR A 43 4.20 -4.47 2.64
N LEU A 44 5.00 -4.15 1.61
CA LEU A 44 4.84 -2.90 0.86
C LEU A 44 3.46 -2.79 0.23
N GLN A 45 2.98 -3.87 -0.39
CA GLN A 45 1.62 -3.93 -0.93
C GLN A 45 0.58 -3.67 0.16
N ARG A 46 0.71 -4.31 1.33
CA ARG A 46 -0.22 -4.14 2.46
C ARG A 46 -0.24 -2.71 3.01
N VAL A 47 0.89 -2.00 3.03
CA VAL A 47 0.96 -0.59 3.43
C VAL A 47 0.25 0.33 2.43
N ALA A 48 0.32 -0.03 1.15
CA ALA A 48 -0.31 0.71 0.07
C ALA A 48 -1.78 0.32 -0.18
N MET A 49 -2.37 -0.57 0.61
CA MET A 49 -3.80 -0.92 0.49
C MET A 49 -4.71 0.21 0.99
N VAL A 50 -5.97 0.17 0.55
CA VAL A 50 -7.02 1.03 1.08
C VAL A 50 -7.16 0.82 2.59
N LYS A 51 -7.25 1.91 3.35
CA LYS A 51 -7.56 1.86 4.79
C LYS A 51 -9.04 1.57 4.98
N THR A 52 -9.38 0.31 5.20
CA THR A 52 -10.76 -0.16 5.28
C THR A 52 -11.37 -0.06 6.67
N VAL A 53 -10.56 0.07 7.72
CA VAL A 53 -11.05 0.00 9.11
C VAL A 53 -11.63 1.30 9.66
N GLN A 54 -11.57 2.40 8.91
CA GLN A 54 -11.85 3.74 9.41
C GLN A 54 -13.35 3.99 9.65
N ASP A 55 -14.21 3.31 8.90
CA ASP A 55 -15.67 3.39 8.98
C ASP A 55 -16.32 2.12 9.55
N ASN A 56 -15.56 1.26 10.24
CA ASN A 56 -16.10 0.06 10.91
C ASN A 56 -17.27 0.36 11.86
N VAL A 57 -17.33 1.56 12.44
CA VAL A 57 -18.45 2.00 13.29
C VAL A 57 -19.76 2.15 12.51
N ILE A 58 -19.68 2.24 11.18
CA ILE A 58 -20.80 2.40 10.27
C ILE A 58 -21.11 1.10 9.53
N ASP A 59 -20.10 0.46 8.96
CA ASP A 59 -20.29 -0.67 8.04
C ASP A 59 -20.02 -2.06 8.68
N GLY A 60 -19.38 -2.09 9.85
CA GLY A 60 -19.04 -3.31 10.56
C GLY A 60 -18.01 -4.20 9.86
N SER A 61 -17.29 -3.72 8.84
CA SER A 61 -16.39 -4.54 8.01
C SER A 61 -14.98 -4.01 7.95
N SER A 62 -14.00 -4.86 8.27
CA SER A 62 -12.59 -4.52 8.07
C SER A 62 -12.07 -4.80 6.65
N TYR A 63 -12.91 -5.27 5.72
CA TYR A 63 -12.49 -5.72 4.37
C TYR A 63 -12.72 -4.70 3.26
N CYS A 64 -13.59 -3.75 3.53
CA CYS A 64 -14.02 -2.72 2.60
C CYS A 64 -14.38 -1.46 3.38
N THR A 65 -14.58 -0.36 2.68
CA THR A 65 -15.04 0.91 3.23
C THR A 65 -16.04 1.53 2.25
N ILE A 66 -16.93 2.39 2.73
CA ILE A 66 -17.88 3.09 1.86
C ILE A 66 -17.21 4.32 1.24
N LYS A 67 -17.30 4.43 -0.10
CA LYS A 67 -16.81 5.59 -0.84
C LYS A 67 -17.60 6.84 -0.47
N LEU A 68 -16.91 7.83 0.12
CA LEU A 68 -17.46 9.15 0.39
C LEU A 68 -17.81 9.91 -0.92
N PRO A 69 -18.85 10.75 -0.94
CA PRO A 69 -19.78 11.03 0.16
C PRO A 69 -20.96 10.06 0.22
N TYR A 70 -21.51 9.85 1.41
CA TYR A 70 -22.76 9.09 1.62
C TYR A 70 -23.51 9.60 2.87
N THR A 71 -24.68 9.04 3.14
CA THR A 71 -25.50 9.41 4.30
C THR A 71 -25.85 8.18 5.11
N VAL A 72 -25.90 8.35 6.43
CA VAL A 72 -26.39 7.35 7.37
C VAL A 72 -27.49 7.94 8.23
N THR A 73 -28.33 7.07 8.80
CA THR A 73 -29.28 7.42 9.85
C THR A 73 -28.85 6.73 11.14
N VAL A 74 -28.66 7.48 12.21
CA VAL A 74 -28.32 6.99 13.55
C VAL A 74 -29.30 7.62 14.54
N ASN A 75 -29.97 6.83 15.37
CA ASN A 75 -30.94 7.32 16.36
C ASN A 75 -31.95 8.35 15.80
N ASN A 76 -32.50 8.05 14.62
CA ASN A 76 -33.40 8.92 13.85
C ASN A 76 -32.79 10.22 13.28
N ALA A 77 -31.51 10.50 13.52
CA ALA A 77 -30.78 11.62 12.93
C ALA A 77 -30.09 11.21 11.62
N LYS A 78 -30.32 11.96 10.54
CA LYS A 78 -29.58 11.80 9.29
C LYS A 78 -28.25 12.55 9.36
N ILE A 79 -27.16 11.86 9.08
CA ILE A 79 -25.79 12.37 9.13
C ILE A 79 -25.16 12.21 7.74
N ALA A 80 -24.81 13.34 7.12
CA ALA A 80 -24.06 13.36 5.86
C ALA A 80 -22.55 13.24 6.14
N LEU A 81 -21.91 12.31 5.45
CA LEU A 81 -20.49 12.00 5.55
C LEU A 81 -19.82 12.40 4.23
N ASN A 82 -19.02 13.46 4.26
CA ASN A 82 -18.32 13.99 3.08
C ASN A 82 -16.81 13.74 3.15
N THR A 83 -16.28 13.65 4.36
CA THR A 83 -14.86 13.46 4.67
C THR A 83 -14.69 12.44 5.79
N GLU A 84 -13.50 11.86 5.94
CA GLU A 84 -13.20 10.94 7.05
C GLU A 84 -13.40 11.58 8.44
N ALA A 85 -13.24 12.90 8.55
CA ALA A 85 -13.49 13.63 9.80
C ALA A 85 -14.97 13.58 10.23
N ASP A 86 -15.89 13.36 9.29
CA ASP A 86 -17.33 13.28 9.57
C ASP A 86 -17.71 11.99 10.29
N TYR A 87 -16.86 10.95 10.31
CA TYR A 87 -17.09 9.75 11.12
C TYR A 87 -17.22 10.06 12.61
N GLN A 88 -16.58 11.13 13.08
CA GLN A 88 -16.73 11.60 14.45
C GLN A 88 -18.18 12.00 14.76
N LYS A 89 -18.95 12.51 13.78
CA LYS A 89 -20.37 12.86 13.98
C LYS A 89 -21.23 11.64 14.30
N VAL A 90 -20.91 10.50 13.68
CA VAL A 90 -21.59 9.22 13.96
C VAL A 90 -21.24 8.75 15.36
N ILE A 91 -19.96 8.76 15.71
CA ILE A 91 -19.47 8.40 17.05
C ILE A 91 -20.08 9.29 18.13
N ASP A 92 -20.16 10.61 17.90
CA ASP A 92 -20.76 11.57 18.83
C ASP A 92 -22.26 11.33 19.00
N ASN A 93 -22.97 10.94 17.94
CA ASN A 93 -24.39 10.61 18.00
C ASN A 93 -24.65 9.33 18.81
N ILE A 94 -23.82 8.30 18.59
CA ILE A 94 -23.82 7.04 19.38
C ILE A 94 -23.56 7.35 20.86
N ASN A 95 -22.53 8.15 21.15
CA ASN A 95 -22.15 8.47 22.52
C ASN A 95 -23.06 9.50 23.21
N ALA A 96 -24.06 10.06 22.52
CA ALA A 96 -24.94 11.08 23.06
C ALA A 96 -25.82 10.56 24.21
N ASN A 97 -26.08 9.25 24.23
CA ASN A 97 -26.83 8.57 25.27
C ASN A 97 -26.23 7.18 25.47
N SER A 98 -26.08 6.75 26.73
CA SER A 98 -25.45 5.45 27.05
C SER A 98 -26.48 4.39 27.43
N TYR A 99 -27.77 4.68 27.30
CA TYR A 99 -28.88 3.82 27.70
C TYR A 99 -29.82 3.43 26.55
N ASP A 100 -29.61 3.96 25.35
CA ASP A 100 -30.32 3.55 24.13
C ASP A 100 -29.57 2.45 23.38
N GLU A 101 -30.26 1.87 22.40
CA GLU A 101 -29.70 0.93 21.44
C GLU A 101 -29.38 1.69 20.15
N ASP A 102 -28.09 1.88 19.88
CA ASP A 102 -27.64 2.54 18.68
C ASP A 102 -27.78 1.65 17.44
N LEU A 103 -28.56 2.11 16.47
CA LEU A 103 -28.67 1.47 15.17
C LEU A 103 -28.17 2.41 14.07
N VAL A 104 -27.06 2.05 13.44
CA VAL A 104 -26.53 2.75 12.26
C VAL A 104 -27.14 2.14 10.99
N ARG A 105 -27.88 2.94 10.23
CA ARG A 105 -28.49 2.53 8.97
C ARG A 105 -27.90 3.30 7.80
N ILE A 106 -27.32 2.60 6.84
CA ILE A 106 -26.78 3.19 5.61
C ILE A 106 -27.93 3.57 4.66
N ASP A 107 -27.91 4.80 4.15
CA ASP A 107 -28.85 5.22 3.11
C ASP A 107 -28.28 4.80 1.73
N PHE A 108 -28.85 3.74 1.16
CA PHE A 108 -28.46 3.20 -0.15
C PHE A 108 -29.03 4.03 -1.32
N PRO A 109 -28.41 3.97 -2.52
CA PRO A 109 -27.24 3.16 -2.87
C PRO A 109 -25.91 3.74 -2.38
N VAL A 110 -24.91 2.89 -2.19
CA VAL A 110 -23.53 3.28 -1.87
C VAL A 110 -22.52 2.52 -2.73
N THR A 111 -21.29 3.02 -2.83
CA THR A 111 -20.19 2.30 -3.48
C THR A 111 -19.21 1.81 -2.43
N MET A 112 -18.96 0.50 -2.38
CA MET A 112 -17.90 -0.06 -1.53
C MET A 112 -16.57 0.00 -2.26
N VAL A 113 -15.51 0.31 -1.52
CA VAL A 113 -14.11 0.23 -1.96
C VAL A 113 -13.42 -0.87 -1.18
N TYR A 114 -12.84 -1.84 -1.87
CA TYR A 114 -12.15 -2.95 -1.24
C TYR A 114 -10.67 -2.61 -0.96
N TYR A 115 -10.00 -3.44 -0.17
CA TYR A 115 -8.56 -3.30 0.14
C TYR A 115 -7.65 -3.11 -1.08
N ASN A 116 -8.05 -3.64 -2.24
CA ASN A 116 -7.33 -3.59 -3.51
C ASN A 116 -7.87 -2.54 -4.50
N TYR A 117 -8.59 -1.52 -4.02
CA TYR A 117 -9.16 -0.42 -4.82
C TYR A 117 -10.26 -0.84 -5.81
N ILE A 118 -10.74 -2.09 -5.75
CA ILE A 118 -11.93 -2.48 -6.52
C ILE A 118 -13.14 -1.77 -5.92
N GLU A 119 -13.92 -1.13 -6.79
CA GLU A 119 -15.18 -0.47 -6.43
C GLU A 119 -16.38 -1.33 -6.83
N LYS A 120 -17.38 -1.41 -5.96
CA LYS A 120 -18.64 -2.11 -6.23
C LYS A 120 -19.83 -1.28 -5.76
N LEU A 121 -20.77 -1.02 -6.68
CA LEU A 121 -22.06 -0.41 -6.34
C LEU A 121 -22.93 -1.41 -5.56
N ILE A 122 -23.46 -0.98 -4.43
CA ILE A 122 -24.39 -1.72 -3.57
C ILE A 122 -25.72 -0.98 -3.55
N PRO A 123 -26.78 -1.54 -4.16
CA PRO A 123 -28.03 -0.80 -4.36
C PRO A 123 -28.96 -0.82 -3.14
N ASN A 124 -28.80 -1.76 -2.21
CA ASN A 124 -29.67 -1.92 -1.05
C ASN A 124 -29.00 -2.72 0.10
N GLN A 125 -29.69 -2.78 1.25
CA GLN A 125 -29.24 -3.48 2.45
C GLN A 125 -29.05 -4.99 2.26
N ALA A 126 -29.85 -5.66 1.43
CA ALA A 126 -29.73 -7.11 1.23
C ALA A 126 -28.43 -7.47 0.49
N ASP A 127 -28.08 -6.68 -0.53
CA ASP A 127 -26.81 -6.80 -1.24
C ASP A 127 -25.61 -6.49 -0.33
N PHE A 128 -25.75 -5.50 0.56
CA PHE A 128 -24.76 -5.19 1.57
C PHE A 128 -24.55 -6.37 2.53
N ASN A 129 -25.62 -6.91 3.13
CA ASN A 129 -25.52 -8.05 4.05
C ASN A 129 -24.86 -9.26 3.38
N THR A 130 -25.23 -9.56 2.13
CA THR A 130 -24.61 -10.65 1.36
C THR A 130 -23.10 -10.44 1.17
N LEU A 131 -22.67 -9.20 0.93
CA LEU A 131 -21.25 -8.86 0.82
C LEU A 131 -20.51 -9.05 2.16
N ILE A 132 -21.11 -8.61 3.27
CA ILE A 132 -20.51 -8.71 4.60
C ILE A 132 -20.42 -10.17 5.04
N ASP A 133 -21.48 -10.95 4.83
CA ASP A 133 -21.50 -12.39 5.12
C ASP A 133 -20.43 -13.14 4.32
N TYR A 134 -20.23 -12.77 3.05
CA TYR A 134 -19.15 -13.32 2.24
C TYR A 134 -17.77 -13.06 2.86
N TRP A 135 -17.49 -11.83 3.27
CA TRP A 135 -16.20 -11.48 3.85
C TRP A 135 -15.96 -12.09 5.23
N ASN A 136 -17.02 -12.26 6.03
CA ASN A 136 -16.93 -12.92 7.33
C ASN A 136 -16.54 -14.41 7.25
N MET A 137 -16.67 -15.05 6.08
CA MET A 137 -16.12 -16.39 5.84
C MET A 137 -14.59 -16.42 5.68
N TYR A 138 -13.94 -15.26 5.51
CA TYR A 138 -12.49 -15.14 5.28
C TYR A 138 -11.78 -14.26 6.33
N PRO A 139 -11.91 -14.57 7.65
CA PRO A 139 -11.46 -13.72 8.75
C PRO A 139 -9.96 -13.34 8.74
N ASP A 140 -9.13 -14.17 8.11
CA ASP A 140 -7.68 -14.03 8.16
C ASP A 140 -7.08 -13.27 6.97
N LEU A 141 -7.86 -13.02 5.91
CA LEU A 141 -7.34 -12.48 4.64
C LEU A 141 -6.63 -11.13 4.83
N LEU A 142 -7.17 -10.30 5.72
CA LEU A 142 -6.66 -8.97 6.04
C LEU A 142 -6.43 -8.80 7.53
N SER A 143 -5.93 -9.86 8.19
CA SER A 143 -5.51 -9.82 9.59
C SER A 143 -4.76 -8.54 9.91
N LYS A 144 -5.13 -7.86 11.00
CA LYS A 144 -4.60 -6.55 11.35
C LYS A 144 -3.06 -6.57 11.33
N ILE A 145 -2.47 -5.68 10.53
CA ILE A 145 -1.05 -5.31 10.66
C ILE A 145 -0.94 -4.07 11.52
N ASN A 146 0.17 -3.95 12.25
CA ASN A 146 0.52 -2.67 12.86
C ASN A 146 0.68 -1.64 11.74
N GLY A 147 0.12 -0.45 11.92
CA GLY A 147 0.21 0.61 10.93
C GLY A 147 1.68 0.94 10.64
N LEU A 148 2.12 0.65 9.42
CA LEU A 148 3.43 1.02 8.92
C LEU A 148 3.22 2.15 7.92
N ASN A 149 4.01 3.21 8.05
CA ASN A 149 4.04 4.30 7.08
C ASN A 149 5.35 4.22 6.30
N ILE A 150 5.24 4.34 4.98
CA ILE A 150 6.41 4.55 4.14
C ILE A 150 6.77 6.04 4.20
N ASN A 151 8.00 6.34 4.61
CA ASN A 151 8.53 7.69 4.51
C ASN A 151 9.14 7.88 3.13
N TYR A 152 8.61 8.82 2.37
CA TYR A 152 9.05 9.12 1.01
C TYR A 152 10.14 10.21 1.01
N PRO A 153 11.07 10.20 0.04
CA PRO A 153 11.17 9.22 -1.05
C PRO A 153 11.88 7.91 -0.64
N ILE A 154 11.51 6.80 -1.26
CA ILE A 154 12.28 5.55 -1.25
C ILE A 154 13.28 5.61 -2.40
N THR A 155 14.57 5.43 -2.12
CA THR A 155 15.61 5.29 -3.16
C THR A 155 15.96 3.83 -3.38
N ILE A 156 15.77 3.35 -4.60
CA ILE A 156 16.17 2.02 -5.06
C ILE A 156 17.47 2.16 -5.84
N ASN A 157 18.53 1.51 -5.37
CA ASN A 157 19.80 1.43 -6.09
C ASN A 157 19.77 0.24 -7.05
N ILE A 158 20.16 0.48 -8.31
CA ILE A 158 20.14 -0.50 -9.39
C ILE A 158 21.55 -0.66 -9.91
N TYR A 159 22.01 -1.91 -10.00
CA TYR A 159 23.31 -2.26 -10.57
C TYR A 159 23.12 -3.24 -11.73
N ASN A 160 23.65 -2.88 -12.89
CA ASN A 160 23.68 -3.76 -14.06
C ASN A 160 25.06 -4.41 -14.17
N SER A 161 25.14 -5.70 -13.85
CA SER A 161 26.39 -6.46 -13.87
C SER A 161 26.94 -6.72 -15.27
N ALA A 162 26.13 -6.63 -16.33
CA ALA A 162 26.60 -6.82 -17.71
C ALA A 162 27.48 -5.68 -18.20
N ASN A 163 27.28 -4.45 -17.71
CA ASN A 163 28.04 -3.26 -18.10
C ASN A 163 28.64 -2.49 -16.91
N GLN A 164 28.54 -3.04 -15.70
CA GLN A 164 29.01 -2.45 -14.44
C GLN A 164 28.44 -1.05 -14.16
N ALA A 165 27.26 -0.72 -14.69
CA ALA A 165 26.64 0.57 -14.48
C ALA A 165 25.79 0.58 -13.20
N ALA A 166 26.04 1.55 -12.32
CA ALA A 166 25.20 1.86 -11.17
C ALA A 166 24.25 3.01 -11.50
N SER A 167 23.01 2.90 -11.05
CA SER A 167 21.98 3.94 -11.16
C SER A 167 21.06 3.88 -9.94
N SER A 168 20.17 4.86 -9.80
CA SER A 168 19.15 4.82 -8.76
C SER A 168 17.86 5.47 -9.25
N VAL A 169 16.76 5.05 -8.63
CA VAL A 169 15.42 5.63 -8.85
C VAL A 169 14.87 6.00 -7.48
N SER A 170 14.35 7.22 -7.36
CA SER A 170 13.60 7.67 -6.18
C SER A 170 12.12 7.76 -6.51
N ILE A 171 11.28 7.17 -5.66
CA ILE A 171 9.82 7.21 -5.70
C ILE A 171 9.31 7.86 -4.42
#